data_AF-A0A4D6XQX2-F1
#
_entry.id   AF-A0A4D6XQX2-F1
#
_cell.length_a   1.000
_cell.length_b   1.000
_cell.length_c   1.000
_cell.angle_alpha   90.00
_cell.angle_beta   90.00
_cell.angle_gamma   90.00
#
_symmetry.space_group_name_H-M   'P 1'
#
loop_
_entity.id
_entity.type
_entity.pdbx_description
1 polymer ?
#
loop_
_entity_poly.entity_id
_entity_poly.type
_entity_poly.pdbx_seq_one_letter_code
_entity_poly.pdbx_strand_id
1 'polypeptide(L)'
;MNLPYIYETYSVKKMMFFVLIASIPAILTECYFFGIVILIQILLFVLFSLLFEIIILKIRDKNIKENILDNSSVVTGVLLGLSIPCTLTWWMIMFSSFFAIVIAKHLYGGLGQNIFNPAMVGYAVLLISFPLYMSSWNKENTKFFSINNIKSSIDKIFFTTNNSDFLVDTDIENFTKATPLNNIKNHSHVSYDNALKNFISKNEKITIFSSWNYINLSFLLGGFFLLYKKIICWRIPFSFLFSLFFSSTINYLFSIDFIISPLFHLFSGGTMICAFFIATDPVTTSYSNIGKIVFGLIIGLLVYIIRNYSNYPDGVAFAVLFGNMLVPLIDNILKTSGYGHKNI
;
A
#
# COMPACT_ATOMS: atom_id res chain seq x y z
N MET A 1 48.96 0.76 -3.54
CA MET A 1 48.08 0.04 -4.49
C MET A 1 46.87 -0.41 -3.69
N ASN A 2 45.80 0.38 -3.67
CA ASN A 2 44.62 0.05 -2.86
C ASN A 2 43.92 -1.13 -3.53
N LEU A 3 43.94 -2.31 -2.89
CA LEU A 3 43.16 -3.44 -3.36
C LEU A 3 41.68 -3.02 -3.38
N PRO A 4 40.99 -3.09 -4.53
CA PRO A 4 39.56 -2.85 -4.57
C PRO A 4 38.90 -3.98 -3.78
N TYR A 5 38.29 -3.63 -2.66
CA TYR A 5 37.54 -4.57 -1.83
C TYR A 5 36.38 -5.13 -2.65
N ILE A 6 36.44 -6.44 -2.93
CA ILE A 6 35.39 -7.18 -3.64
C ILE A 6 34.24 -7.40 -2.65
N TYR A 7 33.38 -6.41 -2.50
CA TYR A 7 32.04 -6.63 -1.98
C TYR A 7 31.11 -6.76 -3.18
N GLU A 8 30.24 -7.78 -3.17
CA GLU A 8 29.06 -7.79 -4.02
C GLU A 8 28.21 -6.57 -3.66
N THR A 9 28.38 -5.48 -4.39
CA THR A 9 27.52 -4.31 -4.25
C THR A 9 26.17 -4.68 -4.85
N TYR A 10 25.17 -4.89 -3.99
CA TYR A 10 23.80 -5.02 -4.46
C TYR A 10 23.42 -3.73 -5.19
N SER A 11 23.14 -3.83 -6.48
CA SER A 11 22.73 -2.68 -7.26
C SER A 11 21.28 -2.32 -6.95
N VAL A 12 21.01 -1.04 -6.69
CA VAL A 12 19.66 -0.49 -6.44
C VAL A 12 18.71 -0.91 -7.56
N LYS A 13 19.17 -0.81 -8.81
CA LYS A 13 18.44 -1.26 -10.00
C LYS A 13 17.95 -2.71 -9.90
N LYS A 14 18.81 -3.63 -9.42
CA LYS A 14 18.46 -5.05 -9.26
C LYS A 14 17.46 -5.25 -8.12
N MET A 15 17.61 -4.52 -7.01
CA MET A 15 16.63 -4.55 -5.93
C MET A 15 15.24 -4.08 -6.41
N MET A 16 15.17 -2.91 -7.04
CA MET A 16 13.92 -2.33 -7.56
C MET A 16 13.26 -3.22 -8.61
N PHE A 17 14.06 -3.84 -9.50
CA PHE A 17 13.56 -4.80 -10.48
C PHE A 17 12.92 -6.04 -9.83
N PHE A 18 13.51 -6.58 -8.76
CA PHE A 18 12.92 -7.70 -8.05
C PHE A 18 11.64 -7.31 -7.28
N VAL A 19 11.53 -6.08 -6.79
CA VAL A 19 10.28 -5.56 -6.21
C VAL A 19 9.17 -5.55 -7.26
N LEU A 20 9.46 -5.11 -8.49
CA LEU A 20 8.51 -5.18 -9.61
C LEU A 20 8.09 -6.64 -9.89
N ILE A 21 9.04 -7.57 -9.99
CA ILE A 21 8.73 -8.99 -10.20
C ILE A 21 7.86 -9.56 -9.07
N ALA A 22 8.20 -9.24 -7.82
CA ALA A 22 7.47 -9.70 -6.65
C ALA A 22 6.02 -9.18 -6.61
N SER A 23 5.74 -8.04 -7.24
CA SER A 23 4.39 -7.45 -7.31
C SER A 23 3.50 -8.10 -8.39
N ILE A 24 4.08 -8.82 -9.36
CA ILE A 24 3.32 -9.42 -10.49
C ILE A 24 2.18 -10.33 -10.03
N PRO A 25 2.35 -11.25 -9.06
CA PRO A 25 1.25 -12.10 -8.60
C PRO A 25 0.06 -11.31 -8.06
N ALA A 26 0.31 -10.18 -7.39
CA ALA A 26 -0.75 -9.30 -6.87
C ALA A 26 -1.44 -8.51 -7.98
N ILE A 27 -0.67 -7.99 -8.95
CA ILE A 27 -1.24 -7.34 -10.15
C ILE A 27 -2.19 -8.31 -10.87
N LEU A 28 -1.79 -9.57 -11.04
CA LEU A 28 -2.61 -10.58 -11.72
C LEU A 28 -3.90 -10.90 -10.95
N THR A 29 -3.85 -11.02 -9.62
CA THR A 29 -5.05 -11.30 -8.83
C THR A 29 -5.97 -10.10 -8.75
N GLU A 30 -5.45 -8.88 -8.60
CA GLU A 30 -6.27 -7.67 -8.71
C GLU A 30 -6.95 -7.58 -10.08
N CYS A 31 -6.21 -7.83 -11.18
CA CYS A 31 -6.77 -7.82 -12.53
C CYS A 31 -7.86 -8.87 -12.72
N TYR A 32 -7.74 -10.02 -12.06
CA TYR A 32 -8.74 -11.08 -12.11
C TYR A 32 -10.07 -10.64 -11.46
N PHE A 33 -10.01 -9.94 -10.32
CA PHE A 33 -11.21 -9.55 -9.57
C PHE A 33 -11.83 -8.21 -10.01
N PHE A 34 -11.00 -7.22 -10.38
CA PHE A 34 -11.47 -5.88 -10.74
C PHE A 34 -11.25 -5.51 -12.23
N GLY A 35 -10.65 -6.40 -13.01
CA GLY A 35 -10.52 -6.28 -14.46
C GLY A 35 -9.31 -5.49 -14.97
N ILE A 36 -9.27 -5.27 -16.29
CA ILE A 36 -8.16 -4.63 -17.01
C ILE A 36 -7.92 -3.16 -16.63
N VAL A 37 -8.89 -2.51 -15.96
CA VAL A 37 -8.81 -1.12 -15.51
C VAL A 37 -7.56 -0.88 -14.65
N ILE A 38 -7.19 -1.86 -13.81
CA ILE A 38 -6.01 -1.78 -12.94
C ILE A 38 -4.72 -1.63 -13.74
N LEU A 39 -4.57 -2.40 -14.82
CA LEU A 39 -3.37 -2.32 -15.66
C LEU A 39 -3.26 -0.95 -16.34
N ILE A 40 -4.38 -0.39 -16.79
CA ILE A 40 -4.42 0.96 -17.37
C ILE A 40 -4.06 2.00 -16.31
N GLN A 41 -4.61 1.89 -15.11
CA GLN A 41 -4.30 2.77 -13.99
C GLN A 41 -2.81 2.71 -13.60
N ILE A 42 -2.26 1.52 -13.40
CA ILE A 42 -0.83 1.31 -13.09
C ILE A 42 0.04 1.91 -14.20
N LEU A 43 -0.31 1.66 -15.46
CA LEU A 43 0.41 2.19 -16.60
C LEU A 43 0.40 3.73 -16.60
N LEU A 44 -0.73 4.37 -16.29
CA LEU A 44 -0.81 5.82 -16.16
C LEU A 44 0.05 6.34 -15.01
N PHE A 45 0.06 5.68 -13.84
CA PHE A 45 0.95 6.05 -12.75
C PHE A 45 2.43 5.97 -13.15
N VAL A 46 2.83 4.91 -13.85
CA VAL A 46 4.21 4.74 -14.33
C VAL A 46 4.55 5.82 -15.37
N LEU A 47 3.64 6.13 -16.30
CA LEU A 47 3.87 7.17 -17.30
C LEU A 47 4.03 8.55 -16.65
N PHE A 48 3.12 8.94 -15.75
CA PHE A 48 3.21 10.24 -15.07
C PHE A 48 4.41 10.29 -14.12
N SER A 49 4.75 9.21 -13.42
CA SER A 49 5.90 9.20 -12.53
C SER A 49 7.22 9.38 -13.29
N LEU A 50 7.38 8.70 -14.43
CA LEU A 50 8.52 8.87 -15.32
C LEU A 50 8.56 10.27 -15.93
N LEU A 51 7.41 10.79 -16.38
CA LEU A 51 7.31 12.13 -16.96
C LEU A 51 7.76 13.20 -15.94
N PHE A 52 7.26 13.15 -14.71
CA PHE A 52 7.67 14.11 -13.67
C PHE A 52 9.13 13.97 -13.27
N GLU A 53 9.66 12.74 -13.23
CA GLU A 53 11.08 12.51 -12.97
C GLU A 53 11.96 13.10 -14.08
N ILE A 54 11.61 12.88 -15.35
CA ILE A 54 12.35 13.45 -16.49
C ILE A 54 12.34 14.98 -16.41
N ILE A 55 11.17 15.59 -16.17
CA ILE A 55 11.03 17.04 -16.09
C ILE A 55 11.89 17.61 -14.97
N ILE A 56 11.81 17.06 -13.75
CA ILE A 56 12.56 17.61 -12.61
C ILE A 56 14.06 17.37 -12.73
N LEU A 57 14.50 16.26 -13.34
CA LEU A 57 15.91 16.02 -13.63
C LEU A 57 16.45 17.01 -14.65
N LYS A 58 15.66 17.34 -15.68
CA LYS A 58 16.02 18.34 -16.68
C LYS A 58 16.10 19.75 -16.07
N ILE A 59 15.17 20.11 -15.18
CA ILE A 59 15.21 21.39 -14.45
C ILE A 59 16.43 21.50 -13.53
N ARG A 60 16.92 20.36 -13.02
CA ARG A 60 18.05 20.29 -12.09
C ARG A 60 19.39 20.02 -12.77
N ASP A 61 19.45 20.03 -14.10
CA ASP A 61 20.63 19.70 -14.90
C ASP A 61 21.33 18.40 -14.47
N LYS A 62 20.54 17.38 -14.10
CA LYS A 62 21.04 16.06 -13.70
C LYS A 62 21.04 15.06 -14.86
N ASN A 63 21.89 14.05 -14.78
CA ASN A 63 21.94 12.95 -15.75
C ASN A 63 20.63 12.16 -15.79
N ILE A 64 19.83 12.40 -16.83
CA ILE A 64 18.52 11.76 -17.01
C ILE A 64 18.63 10.24 -17.13
N LYS A 65 19.60 9.74 -17.89
CA LYS A 65 19.74 8.30 -18.17
C LYS A 65 20.06 7.49 -16.94
N GLU A 66 21.00 7.95 -16.11
CA GLU A 66 21.45 7.22 -14.92
C GLU A 66 20.34 7.11 -13.87
N ASN A 67 19.61 8.20 -13.66
CA ASN A 67 18.53 8.26 -12.70
C ASN A 67 17.30 7.44 -13.13
N ILE A 68 16.92 7.43 -14.41
CA ILE A 68 15.76 6.62 -14.84
C ILE A 68 16.06 5.12 -14.79
N LEU A 69 17.32 4.74 -15.03
CA LEU A 69 17.75 3.34 -15.03
C LEU A 69 17.73 2.70 -13.63
N ASP A 70 17.54 3.49 -12.55
CA ASP A 70 17.40 2.97 -11.19
C ASP A 70 16.03 2.30 -10.92
N ASN A 71 15.07 2.45 -11.86
CA ASN A 71 13.70 1.92 -11.82
C ASN A 71 12.83 2.41 -10.65
N SER A 72 13.28 3.40 -9.88
CA SER A 72 12.62 3.78 -8.63
C SER A 72 11.32 4.54 -8.83
N SER A 73 11.20 5.37 -9.87
CA SER A 73 9.93 6.01 -10.25
C SER A 73 8.91 5.00 -10.77
N VAL A 74 9.36 3.96 -11.47
CA VAL A 74 8.51 2.85 -11.94
C VAL A 74 7.96 2.09 -10.75
N VAL A 75 8.81 1.70 -9.79
CA VAL A 75 8.37 1.05 -8.55
C VAL A 75 7.38 1.93 -7.79
N THR A 76 7.67 3.23 -7.66
CA THR A 76 6.76 4.19 -7.00
C THR A 76 5.40 4.24 -7.68
N GLY A 77 5.36 4.31 -9.01
CA GLY A 77 4.13 4.33 -9.80
C GLY A 77 3.32 3.03 -9.68
N VAL A 78 4.00 1.87 -9.74
CA VAL A 78 3.34 0.57 -9.57
C VAL A 78 2.76 0.42 -8.17
N LEU A 79 3.53 0.74 -7.12
CA LEU A 79 3.04 0.63 -5.74
C LEU A 79 1.90 1.61 -5.46
N LEU A 80 1.95 2.83 -6.00
CA LEU A 80 0.82 3.76 -5.93
C LEU A 80 -0.42 3.20 -6.61
N GLY A 81 -0.29 2.72 -7.85
CA GLY A 81 -1.41 2.19 -8.63
C GLY A 81 -2.09 0.99 -7.96
N LEU A 82 -1.33 0.16 -7.25
CA LEU A 82 -1.82 -0.99 -6.47
C LEU A 82 -2.42 -0.60 -5.10
N SER A 83 -2.00 0.53 -4.52
CA SER A 83 -2.42 0.90 -3.15
C SER A 83 -3.74 1.64 -3.09
N ILE A 84 -4.32 2.01 -4.23
CA ILE A 84 -5.47 2.92 -4.32
C ILE A 84 -6.62 2.30 -5.12
N PRO A 85 -7.86 2.79 -4.96
CA PRO A 85 -9.01 2.26 -5.70
C PRO A 85 -8.84 2.36 -7.22
N CYS A 86 -9.41 1.40 -7.95
CA CYS A 86 -9.23 1.20 -9.39
C CYS A 86 -10.06 2.16 -10.28
N THR A 87 -10.57 3.27 -9.76
CA THR A 87 -11.51 4.18 -10.45
C THR A 87 -11.07 5.63 -10.47
N LEU A 88 -9.80 5.89 -10.18
CA LEU A 88 -9.33 7.27 -10.20
C LEU A 88 -9.23 7.78 -11.62
N THR A 89 -9.76 8.99 -11.81
CA THR A 89 -9.63 9.73 -13.05
C THR A 89 -8.17 10.10 -13.32
N TRP A 90 -7.80 10.19 -14.60
CA TRP A 90 -6.41 10.42 -15.02
C TRP A 90 -5.75 11.66 -14.37
N TRP A 91 -6.51 12.73 -14.12
CA TRP A 91 -5.97 13.96 -13.55
C TRP A 91 -5.66 13.81 -12.06
N MET A 92 -6.40 12.98 -11.31
CA MET A 92 -6.07 12.62 -9.93
C MET A 92 -4.81 11.75 -9.88
N ILE A 93 -4.65 10.82 -10.84
CA ILE A 93 -3.44 10.00 -11.00
C ILE A 93 -2.22 10.91 -11.26
N MET A 94 -2.36 11.88 -12.16
CA MET A 94 -1.33 12.88 -12.45
C MET A 94 -1.00 13.71 -11.20
N PHE A 95 -2.03 14.21 -10.49
CA PHE A 95 -1.85 14.99 -9.27
C PHE A 95 -1.10 14.21 -8.18
N SER A 96 -1.47 12.95 -7.92
CA SER A 96 -0.77 12.10 -6.95
C SER A 96 0.68 11.82 -7.35
N SER A 97 0.91 11.49 -8.62
CA SER A 97 2.24 11.25 -9.17
C SER A 97 3.15 12.46 -9.01
N PHE A 98 2.62 13.67 -9.17
CA PHE A 98 3.37 14.92 -8.93
C PHE A 98 3.85 15.02 -7.47
N PHE A 99 2.97 14.82 -6.50
CA PHE A 99 3.35 14.88 -5.08
C PHE A 99 4.33 13.76 -4.69
N ALA A 100 4.15 12.56 -5.23
CA ALA A 100 5.08 11.46 -4.97
C ALA A 100 6.47 11.75 -5.54
N ILE A 101 6.59 12.09 -6.82
CA ILE A 101 7.89 12.21 -7.49
C ILE A 101 8.52 13.57 -7.22
N VAL A 102 7.82 14.67 -7.48
CA VAL A 102 8.41 16.00 -7.40
C VAL A 102 8.64 16.39 -5.95
N ILE A 103 7.61 16.27 -5.11
CA ILE A 103 7.66 16.75 -3.73
C ILE A 103 8.33 15.73 -2.81
N ALA A 104 7.86 14.48 -2.77
CA ALA A 104 8.38 13.53 -1.79
C ALA A 104 9.76 12.96 -2.13
N LYS A 105 10.09 12.81 -3.43
CA LYS A 105 11.37 12.24 -3.87
C LYS A 105 12.39 13.31 -4.25
N HIS A 106 12.08 14.18 -5.20
CA HIS A 106 13.10 15.05 -5.80
C HIS A 106 13.36 16.36 -5.05
N LEU A 107 12.40 16.87 -4.27
CA LEU A 107 12.60 18.06 -3.42
C LEU A 107 13.74 17.83 -2.41
N TYR A 108 13.81 16.63 -1.84
CA TYR A 108 14.89 16.21 -0.93
C TYR A 108 16.17 15.77 -1.65
N GLY A 109 16.14 15.75 -2.99
CA GLY A 109 17.34 15.64 -3.80
C GLY A 109 17.43 14.36 -4.65
N GLY A 110 16.53 13.39 -4.46
CA GLY A 110 16.37 12.19 -5.30
C GLY A 110 16.38 10.90 -4.49
N LEU A 111 16.63 9.78 -5.16
CA LEU A 111 16.74 8.46 -4.51
C LEU A 111 17.89 8.45 -3.50
N GLY A 112 17.62 7.93 -2.31
CA GLY A 112 18.59 7.86 -1.20
C GLY A 112 18.58 9.09 -0.28
N GLN A 113 17.87 10.16 -0.65
CA GLN A 113 17.75 11.39 0.13
C GLN A 113 16.31 11.68 0.58
N ASN A 114 15.34 10.93 0.06
CA ASN A 114 13.94 11.08 0.42
C ASN A 114 13.69 10.61 1.86
N ILE A 115 13.18 11.52 2.69
CA ILE A 115 12.85 11.25 4.10
C ILE A 115 11.59 10.37 4.19
N PHE A 116 10.66 10.57 3.25
CA PHE A 116 9.39 9.85 3.20
C PHE A 116 9.35 8.86 2.04
N ASN A 117 8.60 7.78 2.23
CA ASN A 117 8.26 6.88 1.14
C ASN A 117 7.41 7.65 0.10
N PRO A 118 7.91 7.83 -1.14
CA PRO A 118 7.26 8.68 -2.13
C PRO A 118 5.86 8.21 -2.50
N ALA A 119 5.65 6.89 -2.59
CA ALA A 119 4.35 6.31 -2.89
C ALA A 119 3.33 6.62 -1.79
N MET A 120 3.74 6.53 -0.51
CA MET A 120 2.82 6.81 0.59
C MET A 120 2.45 8.29 0.69
N VAL A 121 3.34 9.21 0.30
CA VAL A 121 2.99 10.64 0.21
C VAL A 121 1.93 10.87 -0.87
N GLY A 122 2.11 10.29 -2.06
CA GLY A 122 1.11 10.39 -3.12
C GLY A 122 -0.25 9.82 -2.72
N TYR A 123 -0.26 8.70 -1.98
CA TYR A 123 -1.48 8.10 -1.47
C TYR A 123 -2.15 8.97 -0.38
N ALA A 124 -1.39 9.47 0.60
CA ALA A 124 -1.90 10.33 1.66
C ALA A 124 -2.52 11.63 1.13
N VAL A 125 -1.90 12.25 0.12
CA VAL A 125 -2.42 13.47 -0.51
C VAL A 125 -3.79 13.23 -1.14
N LEU A 126 -3.98 12.08 -1.80
CA LEU A 126 -5.27 11.74 -2.37
C LEU A 126 -6.32 11.40 -1.29
N LEU A 127 -5.92 10.71 -0.21
CA LEU A 127 -6.83 10.44 0.92
C LEU A 127 -7.38 11.73 1.56
N ILE A 128 -6.53 12.75 1.69
CA ILE A 128 -6.91 14.04 2.27
C ILE A 128 -7.71 14.89 1.27
N SER A 129 -7.28 14.93 0.02
CA SER A 129 -7.85 15.85 -0.98
C SER A 129 -9.12 15.30 -1.63
N PHE A 130 -9.22 13.99 -1.80
CA PHE A 130 -10.31 13.31 -2.53
C PHE A 130 -10.87 12.10 -1.75
N PRO A 131 -11.35 12.28 -0.51
CA PRO A 131 -11.80 11.18 0.34
C PRO A 131 -12.98 10.39 -0.24
N LEU A 132 -13.89 11.05 -0.96
CA LEU A 132 -15.05 10.42 -1.58
C LEU A 132 -14.62 9.33 -2.59
N TYR A 133 -13.73 9.67 -3.51
CA TYR A 133 -13.19 8.73 -4.50
C TYR A 133 -12.31 7.65 -3.88
N MET A 134 -11.62 7.97 -2.78
CA MET A 134 -10.82 6.99 -2.04
C MET A 134 -11.65 5.97 -1.24
N SER A 135 -12.92 6.29 -0.99
CA SER A 135 -13.85 5.40 -0.29
C SER A 135 -14.71 4.55 -1.24
N SER A 136 -14.80 4.91 -2.52
CA SER A 136 -15.59 4.20 -3.53
C SER A 136 -14.79 3.04 -4.15
N TRP A 137 -15.07 1.81 -3.71
CA TRP A 137 -14.50 0.60 -4.29
C TRP A 137 -15.47 -0.05 -5.26
N ASN A 138 -14.98 -0.47 -6.43
CA ASN A 138 -15.80 -1.13 -7.43
C ASN A 138 -16.30 -2.50 -6.95
N LYS A 139 -17.53 -2.83 -7.34
CA LYS A 139 -18.08 -4.18 -7.18
C LYS A 139 -17.23 -5.17 -7.98
N GLU A 140 -16.91 -6.29 -7.36
CA GLU A 140 -16.20 -7.41 -8.01
C GLU A 140 -16.94 -7.81 -9.28
N ASN A 141 -16.21 -7.94 -10.39
CA ASN A 141 -16.82 -8.29 -11.66
C ASN A 141 -15.97 -9.30 -12.40
N THR A 142 -16.21 -10.58 -12.09
CA THR A 142 -15.45 -11.73 -12.61
C THR A 142 -15.70 -12.03 -14.10
N LYS A 143 -16.58 -11.28 -14.79
CA LYS A 143 -16.91 -11.46 -16.21
C LYS A 143 -15.97 -10.74 -17.20
N PHE A 144 -14.78 -10.29 -16.77
CA PHE A 144 -14.07 -9.18 -17.43
C PHE A 144 -12.78 -9.52 -18.18
N PHE A 145 -12.85 -10.36 -19.22
CA PHE A 145 -11.74 -10.53 -20.19
C PHE A 145 -12.19 -10.42 -21.67
N SER A 146 -13.15 -9.55 -22.00
CA SER A 146 -13.53 -9.24 -23.39
C SER A 146 -12.98 -7.90 -23.90
N ILE A 147 -12.60 -7.82 -25.18
CA ILE A 147 -12.05 -6.61 -25.85
C ILE A 147 -12.93 -5.35 -25.66
N ASN A 148 -14.27 -5.50 -25.64
CA ASN A 148 -15.20 -4.38 -25.43
C ASN A 148 -14.99 -3.67 -24.08
N ASN A 149 -14.31 -4.32 -23.12
CA ASN A 149 -14.04 -3.76 -21.81
C ASN A 149 -12.89 -2.75 -21.82
N ILE A 150 -11.94 -2.84 -22.76
CA ILE A 150 -10.80 -1.90 -22.81
C ILE A 150 -11.32 -0.49 -23.09
N LYS A 151 -12.21 -0.34 -24.07
CA LYS A 151 -12.84 0.94 -24.39
C LYS A 151 -13.61 1.48 -23.19
N SER A 152 -14.45 0.65 -22.55
CA SER A 152 -15.19 1.05 -21.34
C SER A 152 -14.27 1.42 -20.16
N SER A 153 -13.09 0.81 -20.05
CA SER A 153 -12.11 1.07 -18.98
C SER A 153 -11.38 2.39 -19.22
N ILE A 154 -11.00 2.66 -20.47
CA ILE A 154 -10.44 3.94 -20.88
C ILE A 154 -11.48 5.04 -20.68
N ASP A 155 -12.73 4.82 -21.07
CA ASP A 155 -13.80 5.80 -20.90
C ASP A 155 -14.05 6.10 -19.42
N LYS A 156 -13.97 5.09 -18.54
CA LYS A 156 -14.06 5.27 -17.09
C LYS A 156 -12.94 6.15 -16.52
N ILE A 157 -11.72 6.06 -17.03
CA ILE A 157 -10.57 6.83 -16.50
C ILE A 157 -10.50 8.24 -17.10
N PHE A 158 -10.85 8.39 -18.38
CA PHE A 158 -10.68 9.63 -19.13
C PHE A 158 -11.94 10.50 -19.23
N PHE A 159 -13.12 9.90 -19.32
CA PHE A 159 -14.38 10.59 -19.66
C PHE A 159 -15.44 10.55 -18.55
N THR A 160 -15.11 10.10 -17.33
CA THR A 160 -16.02 10.21 -16.17
C THR A 160 -16.09 11.65 -15.65
N THR A 161 -16.63 12.53 -16.48
CA THR A 161 -17.30 13.75 -16.07
C THR A 161 -18.78 13.42 -15.95
N ASN A 162 -19.32 13.51 -14.74
CA ASN A 162 -20.74 13.60 -14.38
C ASN A 162 -21.74 13.23 -15.49
N ASN A 163 -22.39 12.07 -15.38
CA ASN A 163 -23.86 11.94 -15.44
C ASN A 163 -24.29 10.47 -15.38
N SER A 164 -25.30 10.20 -14.54
CA SER A 164 -26.22 9.05 -14.59
C SER A 164 -25.65 7.63 -14.45
N ASP A 165 -25.02 7.30 -13.32
CA ASP A 165 -25.03 5.93 -12.76
C ASP A 165 -25.10 5.96 -11.22
N PHE A 166 -25.66 7.04 -10.66
CA PHE A 166 -26.29 7.06 -9.33
C PHE A 166 -27.72 6.51 -9.42
N LEU A 167 -27.95 5.46 -10.22
CA LEU A 167 -29.15 4.65 -10.10
C LEU A 167 -28.91 3.68 -8.95
N VAL A 168 -29.45 4.06 -7.81
CA VAL A 168 -29.79 3.19 -6.68
C VAL A 168 -30.66 2.06 -7.24
N ASP A 169 -30.04 0.99 -7.71
CA ASP A 169 -30.71 -0.28 -7.99
C ASP A 169 -31.01 -0.92 -6.63
N THR A 170 -32.18 -0.58 -6.08
CA THR A 170 -32.65 -0.86 -4.72
C THR A 170 -32.80 -2.35 -4.35
N ASP A 171 -32.50 -3.30 -5.23
CA ASP A 171 -32.87 -4.71 -4.98
C ASP A 171 -31.70 -5.71 -4.86
N ILE A 172 -30.43 -5.29 -4.94
CA ILE A 172 -29.26 -6.14 -4.61
C ILE A 172 -28.13 -5.31 -3.94
N GLU A 173 -28.50 -4.42 -3.01
CA GLU A 173 -27.56 -3.54 -2.30
C GLU A 173 -26.86 -4.19 -1.08
N ASN A 174 -27.10 -5.48 -0.80
CA ASN A 174 -26.51 -6.16 0.35
C ASN A 174 -25.22 -6.96 0.11
N PHE A 175 -24.66 -6.92 -1.10
CA PHE A 175 -23.31 -7.44 -1.41
C PHE A 175 -22.35 -6.36 -1.96
N THR A 176 -22.79 -5.11 -1.98
CA THR A 176 -22.11 -3.97 -2.62
C THR A 176 -21.51 -3.04 -1.58
N LYS A 177 -20.55 -3.52 -0.79
CA LYS A 177 -19.94 -2.70 0.25
C LYS A 177 -18.45 -2.47 0.00
N ALA A 178 -18.06 -1.19 0.13
CA ALA A 178 -16.69 -0.70 0.31
C ALA A 178 -15.88 -1.67 1.16
N THR A 179 -14.56 -1.75 0.93
CA THR A 179 -13.58 -2.63 1.60
C THR A 179 -14.15 -3.29 2.86
N PRO A 180 -14.10 -4.62 3.01
CA PRO A 180 -14.91 -5.33 4.01
C PRO A 180 -14.71 -4.77 5.44
N LEU A 181 -13.56 -4.12 5.70
CA LEU A 181 -13.27 -3.29 6.86
C LEU A 181 -14.19 -2.07 7.06
N ASN A 182 -14.44 -1.23 6.03
CA ASN A 182 -15.36 -0.10 6.08
C ASN A 182 -16.81 -0.54 6.34
N ASN A 183 -17.20 -1.67 5.74
CA ASN A 183 -18.52 -2.24 5.93
C ASN A 183 -18.79 -2.61 7.40
N ILE A 184 -17.84 -3.32 8.02
CA ILE A 184 -17.95 -3.73 9.41
C ILE A 184 -17.99 -2.50 10.32
N LYS A 185 -17.17 -1.47 10.02
CA LYS A 185 -17.16 -0.24 10.81
C LYS A 185 -18.50 0.51 10.77
N ASN A 186 -19.12 0.62 9.59
CA ASN A 186 -20.43 1.26 9.45
C ASN A 186 -21.54 0.44 10.13
N HIS A 187 -21.44 -0.90 10.11
CA HIS A 187 -22.39 -1.78 10.80
C HIS A 187 -22.25 -1.78 12.32
N SER A 188 -21.04 -1.61 12.88
CA SER A 188 -20.87 -1.49 14.33
C SER A 188 -21.61 -0.28 14.91
N HIS A 189 -21.81 0.79 14.15
CA HIS A 189 -22.57 1.95 14.65
C HIS A 189 -24.09 1.81 14.53
N VAL A 190 -24.61 0.77 13.86
CA VAL A 190 -26.04 0.58 13.60
C VAL A 190 -26.52 -0.76 14.17
N SER A 191 -26.93 -0.73 15.44
CA SER A 191 -27.92 -1.59 16.11
C SER A 191 -27.98 -3.10 15.73
N TYR A 192 -27.69 -3.92 16.74
CA TYR A 192 -27.40 -5.36 16.71
C TYR A 192 -28.54 -6.31 16.29
N ASP A 193 -29.81 -5.88 16.24
CA ASP A 193 -30.93 -6.83 16.17
C ASP A 193 -31.26 -7.37 14.77
N ASN A 194 -30.87 -6.67 13.69
CA ASN A 194 -31.23 -7.07 12.32
C ASN A 194 -30.08 -7.69 11.50
N ALA A 195 -28.83 -7.46 11.88
CA ALA A 195 -27.68 -8.03 11.16
C ALA A 195 -27.54 -9.53 11.44
N LEU A 196 -27.66 -9.93 12.72
CA LEU A 196 -27.41 -11.30 13.15
C LEU A 196 -28.49 -12.29 12.66
N LYS A 197 -29.75 -11.84 12.54
CA LYS A 197 -30.83 -12.63 11.92
C LYS A 197 -30.69 -12.79 10.40
N ASN A 198 -30.19 -11.77 9.71
CA ASN A 198 -30.01 -11.82 8.25
C ASN A 198 -28.76 -12.60 7.81
N PHE A 199 -27.73 -12.70 8.65
CA PHE A 199 -26.56 -13.54 8.36
C PHE A 199 -26.82 -15.04 8.60
N ILE A 200 -27.70 -15.40 9.54
CA ILE A 200 -28.04 -16.81 9.82
C ILE A 200 -29.08 -17.36 8.83
N SER A 201 -29.94 -16.52 8.26
CA SER A 201 -31.04 -16.97 7.37
C SER A 201 -30.65 -17.19 5.91
N LYS A 202 -29.46 -16.74 5.46
CA LYS A 202 -28.95 -17.05 4.12
C LYS A 202 -27.89 -18.16 4.21
N ASN A 203 -28.37 -19.39 4.07
CA ASN A 203 -27.63 -20.58 3.67
C ASN A 203 -27.03 -20.43 2.24
N GLU A 204 -26.33 -19.33 1.97
CA GLU A 204 -25.38 -19.27 0.86
C GLU A 204 -24.08 -19.86 1.40
N LYS A 205 -23.73 -21.04 0.89
CA LYS A 205 -22.49 -21.76 1.21
C LYS A 205 -21.36 -20.78 1.47
N ILE A 206 -20.84 -20.87 2.68
CA ILE A 206 -19.62 -20.30 3.21
C ILE A 206 -18.44 -20.53 2.22
N THR A 207 -18.34 -19.70 1.17
CA THR A 207 -17.15 -19.57 0.31
C THR A 207 -16.26 -18.51 0.93
N ILE A 208 -15.49 -18.93 1.94
CA ILE A 208 -14.81 -18.11 2.99
C ILE A 208 -13.75 -17.13 2.48
N PHE A 209 -13.39 -17.12 1.20
CA PHE A 209 -12.35 -16.22 0.72
C PHE A 209 -12.95 -15.05 -0.05
N SER A 210 -13.12 -13.92 0.65
CA SER A 210 -13.31 -12.62 0.00
C SER A 210 -12.13 -12.32 -0.94
N SER A 211 -12.35 -11.61 -2.04
CA SER A 211 -11.31 -11.29 -3.04
C SER A 211 -10.07 -10.62 -2.43
N TRP A 212 -10.29 -9.83 -1.38
CA TRP A 212 -9.25 -9.19 -0.57
C TRP A 212 -8.27 -10.18 0.05
N ASN A 213 -8.75 -11.34 0.51
CA ASN A 213 -7.87 -12.36 1.09
C ASN A 213 -6.95 -12.95 0.01
N TYR A 214 -7.45 -13.16 -1.21
CA TYR A 214 -6.64 -13.65 -2.32
C TYR A 214 -5.56 -12.64 -2.75
N ILE A 215 -5.93 -11.35 -2.83
CA ILE A 215 -4.98 -10.27 -3.15
C ILE A 215 -3.89 -10.19 -2.07
N ASN A 216 -4.25 -10.21 -0.79
CA ASN A 216 -3.29 -10.20 0.30
C ASN A 216 -2.40 -11.45 0.33
N LEU A 217 -2.93 -12.62 -0.03
CA LEU A 217 -2.14 -13.84 -0.17
C LEU A 217 -1.13 -13.73 -1.32
N SER A 218 -1.51 -13.11 -2.43
CA SER A 218 -0.59 -12.83 -3.55
C SER A 218 0.53 -11.87 -3.15
N PHE A 219 0.23 -10.81 -2.40
CA PHE A 219 1.25 -9.93 -1.84
C PHE A 219 2.17 -10.66 -0.85
N LEU A 220 1.63 -11.55 -0.03
CA LEU A 220 2.41 -12.38 0.90
C LEU A 220 3.35 -13.32 0.15
N LEU A 221 2.90 -13.96 -0.93
CA LEU A 221 3.76 -14.79 -1.80
C LEU A 221 4.90 -13.97 -2.44
N GLY A 222 4.60 -12.76 -2.93
CA GLY A 222 5.61 -11.82 -3.41
C GLY A 222 6.60 -11.40 -2.32
N GLY A 223 6.11 -11.16 -1.10
CA GLY A 223 6.91 -10.84 0.07
C GLY A 223 7.88 -11.95 0.47
N PHE A 224 7.43 -13.21 0.43
CA PHE A 224 8.32 -14.36 0.67
C PHE A 224 9.40 -14.48 -0.40
N PHE A 225 9.11 -14.19 -1.66
CA PHE A 225 10.14 -14.13 -2.70
C PHE A 225 11.20 -13.07 -2.41
N LEU A 226 10.81 -11.88 -1.95
CA LEU A 226 11.76 -10.81 -1.57
C LEU A 226 12.62 -11.20 -0.36
N LEU A 227 12.04 -11.89 0.63
CA LEU A 227 12.77 -12.43 1.77
C LEU A 227 13.75 -13.52 1.36
N TYR A 228 13.34 -14.45 0.51
CA TYR A 228 14.19 -15.52 -0.01
C TYR A 228 15.39 -14.95 -0.78
N LYS A 229 15.17 -13.90 -1.59
CA LYS A 229 16.25 -13.17 -2.29
C LYS A 229 17.06 -12.24 -1.39
N LYS A 230 16.77 -12.17 -0.08
CA LYS A 230 17.45 -11.31 0.91
C LYS A 230 17.49 -9.83 0.53
N ILE A 231 16.47 -9.35 -0.19
CA ILE A 231 16.37 -7.95 -0.60
C ILE A 231 15.81 -7.12 0.56
N ILE A 232 14.80 -7.67 1.24
CA ILE A 232 14.16 -7.05 2.40
C ILE A 232 14.57 -7.76 3.70
N CYS A 233 14.62 -7.00 4.80
CA CYS A 233 14.89 -7.56 6.12
C CYS A 233 13.61 -8.12 6.74
N TRP A 234 13.63 -9.37 7.21
CA TRP A 234 12.48 -10.01 7.87
C TRP A 234 11.96 -9.28 9.12
N ARG A 235 12.83 -8.49 9.76
CA ARG A 235 12.54 -7.77 11.02
C ARG A 235 11.37 -6.81 10.89
N ILE A 236 11.26 -6.09 9.77
CA ILE A 236 10.21 -5.07 9.57
C ILE A 236 8.85 -5.72 9.32
N PRO A 237 8.68 -6.64 8.33
CA PRO A 237 7.40 -7.31 8.12
C PRO A 237 6.93 -8.08 9.36
N PHE A 238 7.85 -8.78 10.05
CA PHE A 238 7.51 -9.56 11.23
C PHE A 238 7.05 -8.68 12.39
N SER A 239 7.77 -7.61 12.71
CA SER A 239 7.39 -6.69 13.81
C SER A 239 6.10 -5.94 13.52
N PHE A 240 5.88 -5.51 12.27
CA PHE A 240 4.63 -4.89 11.84
C PHE A 240 3.42 -5.83 12.02
N LEU A 241 3.50 -7.05 11.46
CA LEU A 241 2.41 -8.02 11.55
C LEU A 241 2.18 -8.47 13.00
N PHE A 242 3.25 -8.66 13.78
CA PHE A 242 3.16 -9.01 15.19
C PHE A 242 2.44 -7.93 16.01
N SER A 243 2.83 -6.66 15.84
CA SER A 243 2.21 -5.54 16.56
C SER A 243 0.71 -5.39 16.25
N LEU A 244 0.35 -5.50 14.97
CA LEU A 244 -1.04 -5.43 14.52
C LEU A 244 -1.86 -6.61 15.04
N PHE A 245 -1.31 -7.83 14.95
CA PHE A 245 -1.96 -9.03 15.49
C PHE A 245 -2.15 -8.92 17.01
N PHE A 246 -1.09 -8.57 17.75
CA PHE A 246 -1.12 -8.46 19.21
C PHE A 246 -2.10 -7.37 19.70
N SER A 247 -2.12 -6.21 19.05
CA SER A 247 -3.06 -5.13 19.40
C SER A 247 -4.51 -5.55 19.13
N SER A 248 -4.75 -6.26 18.01
CA SER A 248 -6.09 -6.76 17.68
C SER A 248 -6.55 -7.89 18.59
N THR A 249 -5.66 -8.82 18.98
CA THR A 249 -6.02 -9.92 19.89
C THR A 249 -6.30 -9.44 21.30
N ILE A 250 -5.52 -8.50 21.82
CA ILE A 250 -5.79 -7.86 23.12
C ILE A 250 -7.20 -7.30 23.12
N ASN A 251 -7.51 -6.45 22.14
CA ASN A 251 -8.84 -5.85 22.08
C ASN A 251 -9.92 -6.94 22.03
N TYR A 252 -9.74 -7.93 21.14
CA TYR A 252 -10.70 -9.02 20.93
C TYR A 252 -11.01 -9.82 22.21
N LEU A 253 -10.05 -9.93 23.13
CA LEU A 253 -10.25 -10.59 24.41
C LEU A 253 -10.94 -9.70 25.45
N PHE A 254 -10.74 -8.37 25.40
CA PHE A 254 -11.22 -7.45 26.43
C PHE A 254 -12.61 -6.84 26.17
N SER A 255 -13.09 -6.81 24.93
CA SER A 255 -14.43 -6.25 24.64
C SER A 255 -15.33 -7.24 23.88
N ILE A 256 -16.57 -7.37 24.35
CA ILE A 256 -17.57 -8.34 23.87
C ILE A 256 -18.38 -7.82 22.67
N ASP A 257 -18.39 -6.50 22.41
CA ASP A 257 -19.40 -5.90 21.53
C ASP A 257 -18.90 -5.39 20.16
N PHE A 258 -17.58 -5.20 19.92
CA PHE A 258 -17.12 -4.41 18.77
C PHE A 258 -15.85 -4.85 18.02
N ILE A 259 -15.56 -6.13 17.83
CA ILE A 259 -14.21 -6.50 17.34
C ILE A 259 -14.17 -7.46 16.16
N ILE A 260 -13.73 -6.88 15.04
CA ILE A 260 -13.20 -7.56 13.85
C ILE A 260 -12.11 -8.56 14.26
N SER A 261 -12.19 -9.79 13.76
CA SER A 261 -11.24 -10.83 14.15
C SER A 261 -9.78 -10.46 13.82
N PRO A 262 -8.79 -10.88 14.63
CA PRO A 262 -7.37 -10.60 14.38
C PRO A 262 -6.88 -11.06 13.00
N LEU A 263 -7.35 -12.23 12.54
CA LEU A 263 -7.03 -12.73 11.20
C LEU A 263 -7.60 -11.84 10.10
N PHE A 264 -8.79 -11.27 10.32
CA PHE A 264 -9.36 -10.33 9.37
C PHE A 264 -8.51 -9.06 9.28
N HIS A 265 -8.02 -8.52 10.41
CA HIS A 265 -7.10 -7.37 10.36
C HIS A 265 -5.82 -7.67 9.58
N LEU A 266 -5.29 -8.90 9.67
CA LEU A 266 -4.10 -9.32 8.91
C LEU A 266 -4.35 -9.47 7.41
N PHE A 267 -5.49 -10.04 7.00
CA PHE A 267 -5.80 -10.33 5.60
C PHE A 267 -6.76 -9.32 4.96
N SER A 268 -6.99 -8.16 5.59
CA SER A 268 -7.84 -7.09 5.07
C SER A 268 -7.08 -5.81 4.72
N GLY A 269 -7.54 -5.14 3.66
CA GLY A 269 -6.98 -3.87 3.18
C GLY A 269 -5.53 -4.03 2.71
N GLY A 270 -4.74 -2.97 2.81
CA GLY A 270 -3.34 -2.92 2.36
C GLY A 270 -2.30 -3.43 3.34
N THR A 271 -2.61 -4.37 4.24
CA THR A 271 -1.64 -4.87 5.25
C THR A 271 -0.44 -5.56 4.63
N MET A 272 -0.64 -6.48 3.69
CA MET A 272 0.45 -7.30 3.16
C MET A 272 1.34 -6.50 2.20
N ILE A 273 0.73 -5.63 1.37
CA ILE A 273 1.50 -4.67 0.58
C ILE A 273 2.29 -3.71 1.49
N CYS A 274 1.70 -3.25 2.60
CA CYS A 274 2.41 -2.45 3.60
C CYS A 274 3.62 -3.19 4.17
N ALA A 275 3.40 -4.41 4.68
CA ALA A 275 4.41 -5.17 5.39
C ALA A 275 5.64 -5.50 4.53
N PHE A 276 5.44 -5.88 3.26
CA PHE A 276 6.49 -6.46 2.43
C PHE A 276 7.02 -5.57 1.30
N PHE A 277 6.28 -4.54 0.90
CA PHE A 277 6.66 -3.69 -0.24
C PHE A 277 6.91 -2.24 0.17
N ILE A 278 6.09 -1.71 1.08
CA ILE A 278 6.12 -0.28 1.43
C ILE A 278 7.02 -0.01 2.63
N ALA A 279 6.78 -0.72 3.75
CA ALA A 279 7.51 -0.50 5.00
C ALA A 279 8.96 -0.97 4.93
N THR A 280 9.31 -1.79 3.94
CA THR A 280 10.67 -2.34 3.73
C THR A 280 11.51 -1.53 2.75
N ASP A 281 11.09 -0.31 2.39
CA ASP A 281 11.88 0.58 1.54
C ASP A 281 13.24 0.90 2.21
N PRO A 282 14.39 0.57 1.58
CA PRO A 282 15.70 0.69 2.20
C PRO A 282 16.12 2.15 2.49
N VAL A 283 15.51 3.14 1.83
CA VAL A 283 15.89 4.55 2.01
C VAL A 283 15.24 5.17 3.24
N THR A 284 14.00 4.79 3.52
CA THR A 284 13.14 5.47 4.51
C THR A 284 13.09 4.75 5.86
N THR A 285 13.78 3.61 5.96
CA THR A 285 13.80 2.76 7.16
C THR A 285 15.04 2.98 8.00
N SER A 286 14.94 2.66 9.30
CA SER A 286 16.07 2.69 10.23
C SER A 286 17.21 1.77 9.79
N TYR A 287 18.45 2.23 9.92
CA TYR A 287 19.62 1.42 9.58
C TYR A 287 19.91 0.34 10.63
N SER A 288 19.57 0.59 11.89
CA SER A 288 19.91 -0.29 13.00
C SER A 288 19.00 -1.53 13.08
N ASN A 289 19.57 -2.63 13.54
CA ASN A 289 18.89 -3.91 13.65
C ASN A 289 17.72 -3.90 14.65
N ILE A 290 17.87 -3.16 15.74
CA ILE A 290 16.83 -2.95 16.77
C ILE A 290 15.85 -1.88 16.30
N GLY A 291 16.33 -0.81 15.68
CA GLY A 291 15.49 0.26 15.14
C GLY A 291 14.51 -0.22 14.08
N LYS A 292 14.89 -1.18 13.22
CA LYS A 292 13.97 -1.84 12.27
C LYS A 292 12.80 -2.56 12.96
N ILE A 293 13.02 -3.15 14.15
CA ILE A 293 11.96 -3.81 14.92
C ILE A 293 11.05 -2.76 15.55
N VAL A 294 11.64 -1.73 16.18
CA VAL A 294 10.88 -0.62 16.80
C VAL A 294 10.03 0.11 15.76
N PHE A 295 10.60 0.40 14.60
CA PHE A 295 9.91 1.02 13.46
C PHE A 295 8.69 0.21 13.02
N GLY A 296 8.84 -1.11 12.79
CA GLY A 296 7.70 -1.95 12.41
C GLY A 296 6.64 -2.07 13.51
N LEU A 297 7.05 -2.16 14.78
CA LEU A 297 6.11 -2.17 15.91
C LEU A 297 5.25 -0.90 15.96
N ILE A 298 5.87 0.28 15.77
CA ILE A 298 5.18 1.59 15.77
C ILE A 298 4.17 1.65 14.63
N ILE A 299 4.57 1.29 13.40
CA ILE A 299 3.67 1.32 12.25
C ILE A 299 2.50 0.35 12.45
N GLY A 300 2.75 -0.87 12.93
CA GLY A 300 1.70 -1.87 13.13
C GLY A 300 0.65 -1.43 14.16
N LEU A 301 1.10 -0.81 15.25
CA LEU A 301 0.23 -0.27 16.30
C LEU A 301 -0.59 0.92 15.77
N LEU A 302 0.03 1.83 15.02
CA LEU A 302 -0.66 2.97 14.43
C LEU A 302 -1.70 2.54 13.39
N VAL A 303 -1.39 1.57 12.53
CA VAL A 303 -2.38 1.02 11.58
C VAL A 303 -3.58 0.46 12.33
N TYR A 304 -3.36 -0.29 13.41
CA TYR A 304 -4.44 -0.81 14.24
C TYR A 304 -5.30 0.32 14.85
N ILE A 305 -4.68 1.33 15.46
CA ILE A 305 -5.39 2.47 16.06
C ILE A 305 -6.22 3.21 15.00
N ILE A 306 -5.63 3.51 13.85
CA ILE A 306 -6.33 4.27 12.79
C ILE A 306 -7.51 3.45 12.25
N ARG A 307 -7.35 2.15 12.03
CA ARG A 307 -8.43 1.29 11.52
C ARG A 307 -9.65 1.21 12.45
N ASN A 308 -9.42 1.23 13.76
CA ASN A 308 -10.51 1.12 14.73
C ASN A 308 -11.11 2.47 15.10
N TYR A 309 -10.28 3.49 15.32
CA TYR A 309 -10.71 4.76 15.91
C TYR A 309 -10.85 5.91 14.89
N SER A 310 -10.33 5.79 13.67
CA SER A 310 -10.38 6.85 12.65
C SER A 310 -11.33 6.52 11.51
N ASN A 311 -11.89 7.53 10.84
CA ASN A 311 -12.84 7.36 9.73
C ASN A 311 -12.21 6.83 8.43
N TYR A 312 -10.89 6.68 8.39
CA TYR A 312 -10.21 6.09 7.25
C TYR A 312 -10.26 4.56 7.33
N PRO A 313 -10.72 3.87 6.27
CA PRO A 313 -10.82 2.42 6.27
C PRO A 313 -9.43 1.75 6.24
N ASP A 314 -8.41 2.40 5.67
CA ASP A 314 -7.03 1.92 5.75
C ASP A 314 -6.12 2.98 6.39
N GLY A 315 -5.29 2.54 7.33
CA GLY A 315 -4.41 3.41 8.14
C GLY A 315 -2.95 3.40 7.68
N VAL A 316 -2.63 2.64 6.63
CA VAL A 316 -1.26 2.34 6.20
C VAL A 316 -0.46 3.59 5.83
N ALA A 317 -0.99 4.47 4.98
CA ALA A 317 -0.24 5.65 4.51
C ALA A 317 0.21 6.53 5.67
N PHE A 318 -0.73 6.91 6.54
CA PHE A 318 -0.45 7.79 7.67
C PHE A 318 0.49 7.14 8.67
N ALA A 319 0.30 5.85 8.98
CA ALA A 319 1.18 5.12 9.88
C ALA A 319 2.62 5.03 9.35
N VAL A 320 2.81 4.71 8.08
CA VAL A 320 4.14 4.62 7.46
C VAL A 320 4.81 6.00 7.40
N LEU A 321 4.09 7.04 6.99
CA LEU A 321 4.65 8.39 6.94
C LEU A 321 5.07 8.88 8.33
N PHE A 322 4.25 8.63 9.35
CA PHE A 322 4.60 8.93 10.73
C PHE A 322 5.81 8.11 11.21
N GLY A 323 5.86 6.81 10.86
CA GLY A 323 7.03 5.98 11.11
C GLY A 323 8.31 6.56 10.50
N ASN A 324 8.25 6.98 9.23
CA ASN A 324 9.38 7.59 8.52
C ASN A 324 9.87 8.88 9.20
N MET A 325 8.94 9.71 9.72
CA MET A 325 9.31 10.90 10.51
C MET A 325 10.11 10.54 11.77
N LEU A 326 9.80 9.40 12.39
CA LEU A 326 10.45 8.96 13.62
C LEU A 326 11.79 8.24 13.40
N VAL A 327 12.11 7.80 12.17
CA VAL A 327 13.34 7.04 11.90
C VAL A 327 14.61 7.75 12.38
N PRO A 328 14.85 9.04 12.08
CA PRO A 328 16.04 9.74 12.57
C PRO A 328 16.14 9.79 14.10
N LEU A 329 15.00 9.85 14.80
CA LEU A 329 14.93 9.84 16.26
C LEU A 329 15.22 8.45 16.81
N ILE A 330 14.63 7.41 16.22
CA ILE A 330 14.87 5.99 16.57
C ILE A 330 16.36 5.67 16.43
N ASP A 331 16.96 6.08 15.31
CA ASP A 331 18.37 5.83 15.02
C ASP A 331 19.31 6.59 15.94
N ASN A 332 18.96 7.82 16.34
CA ASN A 332 19.74 8.58 17.31
C ASN A 332 19.74 7.95 18.71
N ILE A 333 18.60 7.41 19.15
CA ILE A 333 18.45 6.77 20.47
C ILE A 333 19.13 5.40 20.48
N LEU A 334 19.00 4.63 19.39
CA LEU A 334 19.50 3.26 19.30
C LEU A 334 20.88 3.16 18.66
N LYS A 335 21.68 4.25 18.70
CA LYS A 335 23.07 4.24 18.22
C LYS A 335 23.82 3.11 18.90
N THR A 336 24.16 2.08 18.12
CA THR A 336 25.06 1.03 18.56
C THR A 336 26.47 1.60 18.64
N SER A 337 27.15 1.41 19.77
CA SER A 337 28.54 1.80 19.96
C SER A 337 29.41 1.26 18.82
N GLY A 338 30.34 2.09 18.34
CA GLY A 338 31.33 1.65 17.36
C GLY A 338 32.15 0.49 17.92
N TYR A 339 32.56 -0.43 17.06
CA TYR A 339 33.37 -1.60 17.42
C TYR A 339 34.57 -1.17 18.29
N GLY A 340 34.72 -1.76 19.49
CA GLY A 340 35.83 -1.47 20.40
C GLY A 340 35.53 -0.49 21.55
N HIS A 341 34.35 0.10 21.64
CA HIS A 341 33.94 0.87 22.83
C HIS A 341 33.02 0.01 23.72
N LYS A 342 33.43 -0.22 24.97
CA LYS A 342 32.52 -0.77 26.00
C LYS A 342 31.41 0.25 26.21
N ASN A 343 30.15 -0.21 26.08
CA ASN A 343 28.95 0.58 26.28
C ASN A 343 29.09 1.43 27.56
N ILE A 344 28.98 2.75 27.42
CA ILE A 344 28.77 3.69 28.52
C ILE A 344 27.26 3.84 28.70
#